data_AF-Q9KW06-F1
#
_entry.id   AF-Q9KW06-F1
#
_cell.length_a   1.000
_cell.length_b   1.000
_cell.length_c   1.000
_cell.angle_alpha   90.00
_cell.angle_beta   90.00
_cell.angle_gamma   90.00
#
_symmetry.space_group_name_H-M   'P 1'
#
loop_
_entity.id
_entity.type
_entity.pdbx_description
1 polymer ?
#
loop_
_entity_poly.entity_id
_entity_poly.type
_entity_poly.pdbx_seq_one_letter_code
_entity_poly.pdbx_strand_id
1 'polypeptide(L)' 'MNIDWTQLRTPEQQAAERLQAEYDAAAAARANAYRLESDPLKTEAEFDAIKAGTEPDYSDWIAKVEEIKGRYPLP' A
#
# COMPACT_ATOMS: atom_id res chain seq x y z
N MET A 1 -6.37 -46.60 4.36
CA MET A 1 -6.48 -45.15 4.15
C MET A 1 -5.29 -44.52 4.87
N ASN A 2 -4.24 -44.12 4.14
CA ASN A 2 -3.08 -43.45 4.75
C ASN A 2 -3.40 -41.96 4.85
N ILE A 3 -3.43 -41.43 6.08
CA ILE A 3 -3.49 -39.98 6.28
C ILE A 3 -2.15 -39.42 5.81
N ASP A 4 -2.18 -38.48 4.88
CA ASP A 4 -1.00 -37.77 4.42
C ASP A 4 -0.69 -36.64 5.42
N TRP A 5 0.23 -36.92 6.33
CA TRP A 5 0.65 -36.01 7.38
C TRP A 5 1.45 -34.80 6.85
N THR A 6 1.83 -34.77 5.57
CA THR A 6 2.54 -33.63 4.95
C THR A 6 1.64 -32.41 4.72
N GLN A 7 0.32 -32.58 4.79
CA GLN A 7 -0.68 -31.52 4.63
C GLN A 7 -1.10 -30.87 5.96
N LEU A 8 -0.56 -31.31 7.09
CA LEU A 8 -0.87 -30.73 8.39
C LEU A 8 -0.13 -29.42 8.61
N ARG A 9 -0.86 -28.31 8.56
CA ARG A 9 -0.35 -27.01 9.00
C ARG A 9 -0.29 -26.95 10.51
N THR A 10 0.84 -26.53 11.06
CA THR A 10 0.97 -26.22 12.48
C THR A 10 0.20 -24.93 12.82
N PRO A 11 -0.18 -24.71 14.09
CA PRO A 11 -0.79 -23.45 14.51
C PRO A 11 0.09 -22.23 14.20
N GLU A 12 1.41 -22.39 14.24
CA GLU A 12 2.39 -21.36 13.89
C GLU A 12 2.37 -21.02 12.40
N GLN A 13 2.31 -22.05 11.54
CA GLN A 13 2.16 -21.85 10.09
C GLN A 13 0.85 -21.13 9.75
N GLN A 14 -0.26 -21.51 10.40
CA GLN A 14 -1.54 -20.83 10.22
C GLN A 14 -1.51 -19.38 10.73
N ALA A 15 -0.77 -19.09 11.80
CA ALA A 15 -0.61 -17.72 12.29
C ALA A 15 0.23 -16.87 11.33
N ALA A 16 1.33 -17.41 10.82
CA ALA A 16 2.18 -16.73 9.83
C ALA A 16 1.44 -16.45 8.53
N GLU A 17 0.65 -17.41 8.03
CA GLU A 17 -0.17 -17.23 6.83
C GLU A 17 -1.24 -16.15 7.02
N ARG A 18 -1.86 -16.08 8.20
CA ARG A 18 -2.84 -15.02 8.52
C ARG A 18 -2.19 -13.65 8.55
N LEU A 19 -1.04 -13.52 9.22
CA LEU A 19 -0.30 -12.25 9.27
C LEU A 19 0.13 -11.80 7.87
N GLN A 20 0.62 -12.74 7.04
CA GLN A 20 0.99 -12.44 5.67
C GLN A 20 -0.22 -11.99 4.85
N ALA A 21 -1.36 -12.67 4.97
CA ALA A 21 -2.58 -12.31 4.27
C ALA A 21 -3.11 -10.92 4.71
N GLU A 22 -3.02 -10.59 6.00
CA GLU A 22 -3.38 -9.26 6.53
C GLU A 22 -2.45 -8.18 5.98
N TYR A 23 -1.14 -8.43 5.96
CA TYR A 23 -0.16 -7.52 5.36
C TYR A 23 -0.42 -7.29 3.87
N ASP A 24 -0.61 -8.36 3.10
CA ASP A 24 -0.84 -8.30 1.66
C ASP A 24 -2.12 -7.53 1.33
N ALA A 25 -3.19 -7.75 2.11
CA ALA A 25 -4.44 -7.03 1.95
C ALA A 25 -4.27 -5.52 2.24
N ALA A 26 -3.58 -5.17 3.32
CA ALA A 26 -3.30 -3.77 3.67
C ALA A 26 -2.40 -3.10 2.62
N ALA A 27 -1.38 -3.80 2.11
CA ALA A 27 -0.49 -3.31 1.07
C ALA A 27 -1.23 -3.08 -0.26
N ALA A 28 -2.09 -4.01 -0.66
CA ALA A 28 -2.91 -3.89 -1.87
C ALA A 28 -3.89 -2.70 -1.77
N ALA A 29 -4.56 -2.54 -0.62
CA ALA A 29 -5.46 -1.42 -0.37
C ALA A 29 -4.72 -0.07 -0.44
N ARG A 30 -3.55 0.02 0.23
CA ARG A 30 -2.69 1.20 0.23
C ARG A 30 -2.19 1.55 -1.18
N ALA A 31 -1.72 0.57 -1.95
CA ALA A 31 -1.26 0.78 -3.32
C ALA A 31 -2.39 1.28 -4.24
N ASN A 32 -3.60 0.73 -4.10
CA ASN A 32 -4.75 1.20 -4.86
C ASN A 32 -5.16 2.63 -4.47
N ALA A 33 -5.11 2.98 -3.18
CA ALA A 33 -5.39 4.33 -2.71
C ALA A 33 -4.36 5.33 -3.25
N TYR A 34 -3.06 5.00 -3.28
CA TYR A 34 -2.07 5.88 -3.89
C TYR A 34 -2.39 6.18 -5.36
N ARG A 35 -2.64 5.13 -6.15
CA ARG A 35 -2.97 5.25 -7.57
C ARG A 35 -4.19 6.13 -7.84
N LEU A 36 -5.20 6.08 -6.97
CA LEU A 36 -6.47 6.79 -7.16
C LEU A 36 -6.47 8.20 -6.57
N GLU A 37 -5.74 8.42 -5.48
CA GLU A 37 -5.90 9.62 -4.66
C GLU A 37 -4.65 10.48 -4.57
N SER A 38 -3.44 9.89 -4.55
CA SER A 38 -2.19 10.65 -4.40
C SER A 38 -1.45 10.87 -5.71
N ASP A 39 -1.39 9.86 -6.57
CA ASP A 39 -0.61 9.91 -7.81
C ASP A 39 -1.08 11.04 -8.76
N PRO A 40 -2.39 11.30 -8.93
CA PRO A 40 -2.84 12.43 -9.72
C PRO A 40 -2.34 13.78 -9.20
N LEU A 41 -2.28 13.97 -7.87
CA LEU A 41 -1.78 15.22 -7.28
C LEU A 41 -0.32 15.46 -7.63
N LYS A 42 0.48 14.39 -7.60
CA LYS A 42 1.89 14.44 -7.98
C LYS A 42 2.05 14.79 -9.46
N THR A 43 1.27 14.14 -10.34
CA THR A 43 1.33 14.39 -11.78
C THR A 43 0.99 15.84 -12.13
N GLU A 44 -0.04 16.42 -11.53
CA GLU A 44 -0.41 17.82 -11.78
C GLU A 44 0.68 18.78 -11.27
N ALA A 45 1.22 18.55 -10.06
CA ALA A 45 2.30 19.37 -9.51
C ALA A 45 3.57 19.34 -10.38
N GLU A 46 3.94 18.17 -10.89
CA GLU A 46 5.08 18.01 -11.80
C GLU A 46 4.84 18.74 -13.12
N PHE A 47 3.63 18.61 -13.70
CA PHE A 47 3.27 19.27 -14.95
C PHE A 47 3.33 20.80 -14.82
N ASP A 48 2.73 21.35 -13.76
CA ASP A 48 2.70 22.79 -13.52
C ASP A 48 4.11 23.36 -13.33
N ALA A 49 4.99 22.65 -12.62
CA ALA A 49 6.38 23.04 -12.44
C ALA A 49 7.18 23.00 -13.74
N ILE A 50 7.00 21.96 -14.57
CA ILE A 50 7.60 21.89 -15.91
C ILE A 50 7.17 23.11 -16.74
N LYS A 51 5.88 23.45 -16.72
CA LYS A 51 5.33 24.60 -17.44
C LYS A 51 5.87 25.93 -16.92
N ALA A 52 6.05 26.06 -15.61
CA ALA A 52 6.57 27.25 -14.96
C ALA A 52 8.11 27.38 -15.02
N GLY A 53 8.82 26.29 -15.34
CA GLY A 53 10.28 26.23 -15.26
C GLY A 53 10.80 26.26 -13.82
N THR A 54 10.02 25.72 -12.87
CA THR A 54 10.33 25.69 -11.44
C THR A 54 10.44 24.26 -10.93
N GLU A 55 10.74 24.09 -9.64
CA GLU A 55 10.61 22.79 -8.98
C GLU A 55 9.14 22.51 -8.63
N PRO A 56 8.70 21.24 -8.65
CA PRO A 56 7.36 20.84 -8.22
C PRO A 56 7.13 21.05 -6.72
N ASP A 57 5.97 21.62 -6.37
CA ASP A 57 5.48 21.63 -4.99
C ASP A 57 4.71 20.35 -4.69
N TYR A 58 5.28 19.53 -3.82
CA TYR A 58 4.75 18.22 -3.46
C TYR A 58 3.90 18.21 -2.18
N SER A 59 3.59 19.37 -1.61
CA SER A 59 2.95 19.47 -0.30
C SER A 59 1.62 18.69 -0.21
N ASP A 60 0.75 18.85 -1.22
CA ASP A 60 -0.56 18.16 -1.26
C ASP A 60 -0.41 16.64 -1.47
N TRP A 61 0.53 16.22 -2.31
CA TRP A 61 0.84 14.81 -2.50
C TRP A 61 1.31 14.16 -1.19
N ILE A 62 2.23 14.82 -0.48
CA ILE A 62 2.75 14.34 0.81
C ILE A 62 1.64 14.24 1.84
N ALA A 63 0.80 15.28 1.97
CA ALA A 63 -0.32 15.29 2.91
C ALA A 63 -1.29 14.13 2.64
N LYS A 64 -1.60 13.87 1.36
CA LYS A 64 -2.48 12.76 0.98
C LYS A 64 -1.83 11.40 1.23
N VAL A 65 -0.54 11.25 0.97
CA VAL A 65 0.20 10.01 1.27
C VAL A 65 0.16 9.70 2.77
N GLU A 66 0.38 10.68 3.64
CA GLU A 66 0.30 10.48 5.10
C GLU A 66 -1.13 10.12 5.55
N GLU A 67 -2.16 10.74 4.98
CA GLU A 67 -3.55 10.35 5.21
C GLU A 67 -3.82 8.89 4.79
N ILE A 68 -3.36 8.48 3.61
CA ILE A 68 -3.51 7.10 3.09
C ILE A 68 -2.81 6.10 4.01
N LYS A 69 -1.60 6.41 4.47
CA LYS A 69 -0.87 5.56 5.43
C LYS A 69 -1.62 5.40 6.75
N GLY A 70 -2.28 6.47 7.21
CA GLY A 70 -3.14 6.44 8.39
C GLY A 70 -4.40 5.58 8.20
N ARG A 71 -5.03 5.62 7.02
CA ARG A 71 -6.22 4.78 6.71
C ARG A 71 -5.89 3.31 6.52
N TYR A 72 -4.75 3.00 5.92
CA TYR A 72 -4.31 1.64 5.62
C TYR A 72 -2.96 1.37 6.30
N PRO A 73 -2.88 1.27 7.64
CA PRO A 73 -1.63 0.93 8.32
C PRO A 73 -1.15 -0.45 7.86
N LEU A 74 0.17 -0.62 7.72
CA LEU A 74 0.73 -1.95 7.54
C LEU A 74 0.96 -2.56 8.93
N PRO A 75 0.59 -3.85 9.12
CA PRO A 75 0.75 -4.54 10.39
C PRO A 75 2.21 -4.79 10.75
#